data_AF-A0A396IPI3-F1
#
_entry.id   AF-A0A396IPI3-F1
#
_cell.length_a   1.000
_cell.length_b   1.000
_cell.length_c   1.000
_cell.angle_alpha   90.00
_cell.angle_beta   90.00
_cell.angle_gamma   90.00
#
_symmetry.space_group_name_H-M   'P 1'
#
loop_
_entity.id
_entity.type
_entity.pdbx_description
1 polymer ?
#
loop_
_entity_poly.entity_id
_entity_poly.type
_entity_poly.pdbx_seq_one_letter_code
_entity_poly.pdbx_strand_id
1 'polypeptide(L)'
;MIVWEPHLQKAVDVILSSANDSNWRTRSATLTYLCTFMYRHTFILSSSKKQEIWRTVEKLLVDNQVEASSRSLKRSANFVVREHAAAVLAGLMKGGDEDLAKDFRDRAYVEANIVQKRRKSSWLPEHVTILARFSGEPSPVKSTVTKAVAEFRRTHADTWNVQKELFTKEQLEILEDTSSSSLYFA
;
A
#
# COMPACT_ATOMS: atom_id res chain seq x y z
N MET A 1 4.71 -40.49 22.55
CA MET A 1 5.62 -39.35 22.28
C MET A 1 6.10 -39.50 20.85
N ILE A 2 5.41 -38.86 19.89
CA ILE A 2 5.60 -39.16 18.47
C ILE A 2 6.63 -38.18 17.87
N VAL A 3 7.65 -38.76 17.23
CA VAL A 3 8.85 -38.14 16.66
C VAL A 3 8.53 -37.38 15.36
N TRP A 4 7.62 -36.39 15.40
CA TRP A 4 7.26 -35.56 14.25
C TRP A 4 8.19 -34.38 14.02
N GLU A 5 8.92 -33.98 15.05
CA GLU A 5 9.74 -32.78 15.08
C GLU A 5 10.80 -32.71 13.94
N PRO A 6 11.58 -33.77 13.62
CA PRO A 6 12.57 -33.68 12.56
C PRO A 6 11.97 -33.52 11.15
N HIS A 7 10.80 -34.12 10.90
CA HIS A 7 10.12 -34.02 9.60
C HIS A 7 9.47 -32.66 9.41
N LEU A 8 8.86 -32.11 10.47
CA LEU A 8 8.27 -30.78 10.44
C LEU A 8 9.33 -29.70 10.20
N GLN A 9 10.48 -29.80 10.88
CA GLN A 9 11.59 -28.87 10.65
C GLN A 9 12.09 -28.94 9.21
N LYS A 10 12.32 -30.15 8.68
CA LYS A 10 12.74 -30.34 7.29
C LYS A 10 11.71 -29.77 6.30
N ALA A 11 10.42 -29.92 6.57
CA ALA A 11 9.37 -29.33 5.75
C ALA A 11 9.42 -27.80 5.75
N VAL A 12 9.57 -27.18 6.93
CA VAL A 12 9.72 -25.72 7.04
C VAL A 12 10.96 -25.24 6.29
N ASP A 13 12.09 -25.92 6.43
CA ASP A 13 13.33 -25.53 5.75
C ASP A 13 13.18 -25.59 4.21
N VAL A 14 12.52 -26.64 3.67
CA VAL A 14 12.22 -26.75 2.23
C VAL A 14 11.25 -25.68 1.76
N ILE A 15 10.25 -25.33 2.57
CA ILE A 15 9.30 -24.26 2.25
C ILE A 15 10.04 -22.92 2.20
N LEU A 16 10.89 -22.63 3.20
CA LEU A 16 11.64 -21.38 3.27
C LEU A 16 12.66 -21.26 2.12
N SER A 17 13.33 -22.36 1.75
CA SER A 17 14.23 -22.36 0.59
C SER A 17 13.45 -22.12 -0.71
N SER A 18 12.32 -22.81 -0.91
CA SER A 18 11.51 -22.69 -2.12
C SER A 18 10.81 -21.33 -2.25
N ALA A 19 10.48 -20.70 -1.13
CA ALA A 19 9.94 -19.34 -1.09
C ALA A 19 10.99 -18.28 -1.49
N ASN A 20 12.28 -18.61 -1.43
CA ASN A 20 13.38 -17.74 -1.87
C ASN A 20 14.02 -18.21 -3.20
N ASP A 21 13.40 -19.14 -3.92
CA ASP A 21 13.89 -19.63 -5.21
C ASP A 21 13.96 -18.50 -6.25
N SER A 22 14.91 -18.56 -7.18
CA SER A 22 15.05 -17.56 -8.26
C SER A 22 13.85 -17.59 -9.21
N ASN A 23 13.23 -18.76 -9.40
CA ASN A 23 12.04 -18.93 -10.21
C ASN A 23 10.80 -18.48 -9.44
N TRP A 24 10.18 -17.40 -9.92
CA TRP A 24 8.96 -16.83 -9.33
C TRP A 24 7.78 -17.80 -9.29
N ARG A 25 7.72 -18.77 -10.22
CA ARG A 25 6.67 -19.81 -10.21
C ARG A 25 6.82 -20.74 -9.02
N THR A 26 8.07 -21.10 -8.68
CA THR A 26 8.38 -21.88 -7.48
C THR A 26 7.96 -21.12 -6.23
N ARG A 27 8.31 -19.82 -6.13
CA ARG A 27 7.88 -18.97 -5.02
C ARG A 27 6.35 -18.90 -4.90
N SER A 28 5.67 -18.64 -6.02
CA SER A 28 4.21 -18.55 -6.08
C SER A 28 3.54 -19.84 -5.61
N ALA A 29 3.93 -21.00 -6.15
CA ALA A 29 3.36 -22.29 -5.76
C ALA A 29 3.66 -22.62 -4.29
N THR A 30 4.85 -22.27 -3.82
CA THR A 30 5.25 -22.45 -2.42
C THR A 30 4.40 -21.60 -1.48
N LEU A 31 4.09 -20.34 -1.83
CA LEU A 31 3.22 -19.47 -1.04
C LEU A 31 1.80 -20.03 -0.96
N THR A 32 1.24 -20.54 -2.07
CA THR A 32 -0.07 -21.19 -2.07
C THR A 32 -0.10 -22.38 -1.11
N TYR A 33 0.93 -23.22 -1.15
CA TYR A 33 1.07 -24.34 -0.22
C TYR A 33 1.25 -23.88 1.24
N LEU A 34 2.11 -22.89 1.47
CA LEU A 34 2.40 -22.32 2.79
C LEU A 34 1.13 -21.82 3.49
N CYS A 35 0.20 -21.21 2.75
CA CYS A 35 -1.08 -20.78 3.30
C CYS A 35 -1.85 -21.95 3.97
N THR A 36 -1.98 -23.06 3.25
CA THR A 36 -2.66 -24.28 3.76
C THR A 36 -1.86 -24.97 4.85
N PHE A 37 -0.52 -24.98 4.72
CA PHE A 37 0.38 -25.53 5.72
C PHE A 37 0.23 -24.82 7.07
N MET A 38 0.23 -23.49 7.07
CA MET A 38 0.15 -22.68 8.28
C MET A 38 -1.21 -22.82 8.98
N TYR A 39 -2.31 -22.94 8.23
CA TYR A 39 -3.63 -23.20 8.80
C TYR A 39 -3.65 -24.45 9.68
N ARG A 40 -2.90 -25.51 9.30
CA ARG A 40 -2.86 -26.78 10.04
C ARG A 40 -1.80 -26.81 11.14
N HIS A 41 -0.67 -26.09 10.97
CA HIS A 41 0.51 -26.25 11.83
C HIS A 41 0.82 -25.04 12.72
N THR A 42 0.05 -23.94 12.66
CA THR A 42 0.29 -22.72 13.47
C THR A 42 0.41 -22.98 14.98
N PHE A 43 -0.35 -23.93 15.52
CA PHE A 43 -0.34 -24.27 16.96
C PHE A 43 0.77 -25.24 17.36
N ILE A 44 1.39 -25.93 16.39
CA ILE A 44 2.43 -26.95 16.64
C ILE A 44 3.82 -26.37 16.39
N LEU A 45 3.94 -25.38 15.51
CA LEU A 45 5.21 -24.73 15.19
C LEU A 45 5.74 -23.91 16.37
N SER A 46 7.05 -23.98 16.59
CA SER A 46 7.73 -23.13 17.56
C SER A 46 7.69 -21.65 17.13
N SER A 47 7.74 -20.75 18.11
CA SER A 47 7.71 -19.31 17.85
C SER A 47 8.83 -18.85 16.92
N SER A 48 10.03 -19.45 17.00
CA SER A 48 11.15 -19.14 16.10
C SER A 48 10.81 -19.42 14.65
N LYS A 49 10.25 -20.60 14.36
CA LYS A 49 9.92 -21.02 12.99
C LYS A 49 8.75 -20.21 12.43
N LYS A 50 7.78 -19.84 13.28
CA LYS A 50 6.72 -18.90 12.90
C LYS A 50 7.30 -17.54 12.52
N GLN A 51 8.22 -16.99 13.30
CA GLN A 51 8.89 -15.73 12.95
C GLN A 51 9.67 -15.81 11.63
N GLU A 52 10.36 -16.91 11.34
CA GLU A 52 11.06 -17.10 10.05
C GLU A 52 10.09 -17.09 8.87
N ILE A 53 8.96 -17.77 9.00
CA ILE A 53 7.90 -17.80 7.99
C ILE A 53 7.31 -16.40 7.79
N TRP A 54 6.97 -15.70 8.87
CA TRP A 54 6.46 -14.32 8.83
C TRP A 54 7.42 -13.37 8.12
N ARG A 55 8.71 -13.36 8.50
CA ARG A 55 9.74 -12.53 7.83
C ARG A 55 9.85 -12.83 6.34
N THR A 56 9.75 -14.11 5.96
CA THR A 56 9.83 -14.53 4.55
C THR A 56 8.63 -14.04 3.76
N VAL A 57 7.41 -14.19 4.31
CA VAL A 57 6.17 -13.70 3.67
C VAL A 57 6.21 -12.17 3.54
N GLU A 58 6.60 -11.45 4.58
CA GLU A 58 6.74 -9.98 4.56
C GLU A 58 7.71 -9.51 3.47
N LYS A 59 8.88 -10.16 3.35
CA LYS A 59 9.86 -9.87 2.30
C LYS A 59 9.26 -10.04 0.90
N LEU A 60 8.39 -11.03 0.71
CA LEU A 60 7.77 -11.33 -0.59
C LEU A 60 6.63 -10.36 -0.96
N LEU A 61 6.08 -9.59 -0.02
CA LEU A 61 5.11 -8.52 -0.32
C LEU A 61 5.70 -7.40 -1.19
N VAL A 62 7.02 -7.23 -1.13
CA VAL A 62 7.78 -6.25 -1.90
C VAL A 62 8.69 -6.91 -2.94
N ASP A 63 8.40 -8.16 -3.32
CA ASP A 63 9.24 -8.93 -4.23
C ASP A 63 9.45 -8.19 -5.57
N ASN A 64 10.72 -8.00 -5.92
CA ASN A 64 11.16 -7.38 -7.17
C ASN A 64 12.06 -8.32 -7.99
N GLN A 65 12.28 -9.56 -7.53
CA GLN A 65 13.33 -10.47 -8.01
C GLN A 65 12.96 -11.22 -9.30
N VAL A 66 11.88 -10.85 -10.02
CA VAL A 66 11.55 -11.52 -11.28
C VAL A 66 12.51 -11.08 -12.40
N GLU A 67 13.32 -12.03 -12.85
CA GLU A 67 14.02 -11.97 -14.12
C GLU A 67 13.08 -12.39 -15.26
N ALA A 68 12.73 -11.44 -16.12
CA ALA A 68 11.99 -11.70 -17.36
C ALA A 68 12.45 -10.74 -18.45
N SER A 69 12.46 -11.18 -19.71
CA SER A 69 12.98 -10.38 -20.82
C SER A 69 12.13 -9.13 -21.11
N SER A 70 10.86 -9.12 -20.72
CA SER A 70 9.93 -7.99 -20.90
C SER A 70 9.51 -7.36 -19.58
N ARG A 71 9.46 -6.02 -19.52
CA ARG A 71 8.98 -5.27 -18.34
C ARG A 71 7.53 -5.62 -17.98
N SER A 72 6.68 -5.90 -18.96
CA SER A 72 5.28 -6.27 -18.72
C SER A 72 5.19 -7.62 -18.00
N LEU A 73 5.98 -8.61 -18.46
CA LEU A 73 6.05 -9.93 -17.83
C LEU A 73 6.65 -9.86 -16.42
N LYS A 74 7.71 -9.06 -16.21
CA LYS A 74 8.25 -8.80 -14.86
C LYS A 74 7.18 -8.24 -13.93
N ARG A 75 6.40 -7.25 -14.39
CA ARG A 75 5.35 -6.61 -13.59
C ARG A 75 4.25 -7.59 -13.22
N SER A 76 3.78 -8.40 -14.18
CA SER A 76 2.76 -9.42 -13.94
C SER A 76 3.23 -10.50 -12.98
N ALA A 77 4.43 -11.04 -13.15
CA ALA A 77 4.99 -12.06 -12.26
C ALA A 77 5.25 -11.53 -10.83
N ASN A 78 5.80 -10.31 -10.69
CA ASN A 78 5.96 -9.68 -9.37
C ASN A 78 4.59 -9.47 -8.70
N PHE A 79 3.58 -9.05 -9.47
CA PHE A 79 2.22 -8.88 -8.94
C PHE A 79 1.68 -10.21 -8.38
N VAL A 80 1.81 -11.30 -9.14
CA VAL A 80 1.32 -12.63 -8.73
C VAL A 80 2.00 -13.11 -7.44
N VAL A 81 3.32 -12.99 -7.31
CA VAL A 81 4.02 -13.41 -6.08
C VAL A 81 3.55 -12.58 -4.88
N ARG A 82 3.41 -11.27 -5.05
CA ARG A 82 2.96 -10.36 -3.98
C ARG A 82 1.52 -10.63 -3.56
N GLU A 83 0.64 -10.96 -4.52
CA GLU A 83 -0.75 -11.32 -4.25
C GLU A 83 -0.84 -12.59 -3.40
N HIS A 84 -0.08 -13.64 -3.76
CA HIS A 84 -0.01 -14.85 -2.95
C HIS A 84 0.59 -14.59 -1.56
N ALA A 85 1.63 -13.77 -1.45
CA ALA A 85 2.21 -13.39 -0.17
C ALA A 85 1.19 -12.63 0.70
N ALA A 86 0.41 -11.73 0.12
CA ALA A 86 -0.67 -11.02 0.81
C ALA A 86 -1.76 -11.98 1.30
N ALA A 87 -2.14 -12.98 0.50
CA ALA A 87 -3.09 -14.01 0.90
C ALA A 87 -2.57 -14.85 2.08
N VAL A 88 -1.31 -15.28 2.04
CA VAL A 88 -0.66 -15.99 3.17
C VAL A 88 -0.66 -15.11 4.41
N LEU A 89 -0.22 -13.86 4.30
CA LEU A 89 -0.18 -12.92 5.40
C LEU A 89 -1.58 -12.73 6.01
N ALA A 90 -2.62 -12.56 5.20
CA ALA A 90 -4.00 -12.43 5.68
C ALA A 90 -4.44 -13.67 6.48
N GLY A 91 -4.01 -14.87 6.08
CA GLY A 91 -4.21 -16.09 6.85
C GLY A 91 -3.46 -16.07 8.19
N LEU A 92 -2.18 -15.66 8.17
CA LEU A 92 -1.35 -15.53 9.37
C LEU A 92 -1.91 -14.51 10.38
N MET A 93 -2.44 -13.38 9.90
CA MET A 93 -3.09 -12.35 10.72
C MET A 93 -4.31 -12.85 11.48
N LYS A 94 -4.99 -13.88 10.97
CA LYS A 94 -6.13 -14.54 11.60
C LYS A 94 -5.72 -15.76 12.42
N GLY A 95 -4.44 -16.12 12.39
CA GLY A 95 -3.88 -17.23 13.17
C GLY A 95 -3.76 -16.87 14.65
N GLY A 96 -3.34 -17.84 15.46
CA GLY A 96 -3.13 -17.65 16.91
C GLY A 96 -1.90 -16.82 17.30
N ASP A 97 -1.25 -16.15 16.35
CA ASP A 97 0.00 -15.40 16.53
C ASP A 97 -0.25 -13.90 16.73
N GLU A 98 -1.06 -13.54 17.73
CA GLU A 98 -1.53 -12.16 17.95
C GLU A 98 -0.37 -11.16 18.11
N ASP A 99 0.72 -11.56 18.77
CA ASP A 99 1.90 -10.69 18.97
C ASP A 99 2.57 -10.32 17.64
N LEU A 100 2.72 -11.30 16.72
CA LEU A 100 3.31 -11.06 15.40
C LEU A 100 2.37 -10.25 14.52
N ALA A 101 1.07 -10.52 14.60
CA ALA A 101 0.05 -9.75 13.90
C ALA A 101 -0.02 -8.30 14.39
N LYS A 102 0.13 -8.07 15.69
CA LYS A 102 0.20 -6.73 16.27
C LYS A 102 1.47 -6.00 15.83
N ASP A 103 2.64 -6.62 15.95
CA ASP A 103 3.91 -6.02 15.50
C ASP A 103 3.86 -5.59 14.03
N PHE A 104 3.37 -6.47 13.15
CA PHE A 104 3.23 -6.13 11.74
C PHE A 104 2.26 -4.97 11.51
N ARG A 105 1.08 -4.97 12.18
CA ARG A 105 0.11 -3.88 12.06
C ARG A 105 0.70 -2.54 12.49
N ASP A 106 1.42 -2.53 13.61
CA ASP A 106 2.06 -1.32 14.14
C ASP A 106 3.11 -0.78 13.14
N ARG A 107 3.99 -1.65 12.62
CA ARG A 107 4.99 -1.27 11.60
C ARG A 107 4.35 -0.80 10.29
N ALA A 108 3.37 -1.55 9.78
CA ALA A 108 2.69 -1.23 8.52
C ALA A 108 1.94 0.11 8.62
N TYR A 109 1.35 0.42 9.77
CA TYR A 109 0.70 1.70 10.02
C TYR A 109 1.70 2.87 10.01
N VAL A 110 2.85 2.72 10.67
CA VAL A 110 3.93 3.72 10.65
C VAL A 110 4.43 3.97 9.23
N GLU A 111 4.72 2.91 8.47
CA GLU A 111 5.17 3.02 7.08
C GLU A 111 4.11 3.66 6.18
N ALA A 112 2.83 3.30 6.34
CA ALA A 112 1.73 3.91 5.60
C ALA A 112 1.64 5.42 5.85
N ASN A 113 1.78 5.86 7.10
CA ASN A 113 1.81 7.29 7.45
C ASN A 113 3.01 8.01 6.85
N ILE A 114 4.19 7.38 6.82
CA ILE A 114 5.38 7.94 6.17
C ILE A 114 5.15 8.11 4.67
N VAL A 115 4.62 7.08 3.99
CA VAL A 115 4.32 7.13 2.56
C VAL A 115 3.25 8.19 2.26
N GLN A 116 2.21 8.27 3.09
CA GLN A 116 1.17 9.29 2.96
C GLN A 116 1.76 10.69 3.13
N LYS A 117 2.61 10.91 4.14
CA LYS A 117 3.30 12.19 4.35
C LYS A 117 4.24 12.54 3.20
N ARG A 118 4.92 11.57 2.60
CA ARG A 118 5.75 11.80 1.40
C ARG A 118 4.91 12.13 0.16
N ARG A 119 3.71 11.56 0.04
CA ARG A 119 2.75 11.87 -1.04
C ARG A 119 2.06 13.22 -0.85
N LYS A 120 2.01 13.76 0.37
CA LYS A 120 1.59 15.14 0.63
C LYS A 120 2.59 16.07 -0.05
N SER A 121 2.23 16.53 -1.25
CA SER A 121 3.13 17.31 -2.08
C SER A 121 3.17 18.77 -1.63
N SER A 122 4.32 19.23 -1.16
CA SER A 122 4.50 20.58 -0.62
C SER A 122 4.26 21.70 -1.64
N TRP A 123 4.33 21.40 -2.94
CA TRP A 123 4.06 22.37 -4.00
C TRP A 123 2.57 22.62 -4.24
N LEU A 124 1.71 21.66 -3.88
CA LEU A 124 0.30 21.67 -4.26
C LEU A 124 -0.45 22.91 -3.70
N PRO A 125 -0.33 23.27 -2.41
CA PRO A 125 -1.04 24.42 -1.87
C PRO A 125 -0.65 25.72 -2.56
N GLU A 126 0.65 25.95 -2.76
CA GLU A 126 1.17 27.18 -3.36
C GLU A 126 0.66 27.37 -4.80
N HIS A 127 0.74 26.33 -5.63
CA HIS A 127 0.36 26.42 -7.03
C HIS A 127 -1.15 26.58 -7.20
N VAL A 128 -1.93 25.86 -6.41
CA VAL A 128 -3.39 25.94 -6.44
C VAL A 128 -3.87 27.31 -5.95
N THR A 129 -3.23 27.89 -4.93
CA THR A 129 -3.52 29.27 -4.48
C THR A 129 -3.13 30.32 -5.51
N ILE A 130 -1.95 30.21 -6.15
CA ILE A 130 -1.54 31.13 -7.22
C ILE A 130 -2.57 31.13 -8.34
N LEU A 131 -3.02 29.94 -8.78
CA LEU A 131 -4.05 29.84 -9.81
C LEU A 131 -5.35 30.50 -9.37
N ALA A 132 -5.81 30.23 -8.15
CA ALA A 132 -7.05 30.80 -7.62
C ALA A 132 -7.07 32.34 -7.55
N ARG A 133 -5.91 32.99 -7.39
CA ARG A 133 -5.80 34.47 -7.40
C ARG A 133 -6.15 35.10 -8.76
N PHE A 134 -6.00 34.36 -9.86
CA PHE A 134 -6.38 34.83 -11.20
C PHE A 134 -7.90 34.72 -11.48
N SER A 135 -8.71 34.36 -10.48
CA SER A 135 -10.18 34.29 -10.62
C SER A 135 -10.84 35.65 -10.88
N GLY A 136 -10.16 36.76 -10.56
CA GLY A 136 -10.61 38.13 -10.82
C GLY A 136 -10.31 38.67 -12.22
N GLU A 137 -9.49 37.97 -13.02
CA GLU A 137 -9.12 38.41 -14.37
C GLU A 137 -10.30 38.34 -15.36
N PRO A 138 -10.29 39.12 -16.46
CA PRO A 138 -11.29 38.99 -17.50
C PRO A 138 -11.20 37.63 -18.23
N SER A 139 -12.28 37.26 -18.90
CA SER A 139 -12.30 36.09 -19.79
C SER A 139 -11.23 36.23 -20.88
N PRO A 140 -10.46 35.16 -21.22
CA PRO A 140 -10.72 33.75 -20.92
C PRO A 140 -10.10 33.22 -19.62
N VAL A 141 -9.20 33.97 -18.96
CA VAL A 141 -8.39 33.47 -17.84
C VAL A 141 -9.26 33.02 -16.67
N LYS A 142 -10.23 33.84 -16.24
CA LYS A 142 -11.19 33.47 -15.18
C LYS A 142 -11.90 32.15 -15.47
N SER A 143 -12.38 31.95 -16.70
CA SER A 143 -13.12 30.74 -17.05
C SER A 143 -12.26 29.47 -16.94
N THR A 144 -10.98 29.56 -17.29
CA THR A 144 -10.02 28.45 -17.20
C THR A 144 -9.65 28.18 -15.74
N VAL A 145 -9.37 29.23 -14.96
CA VAL A 145 -9.01 29.14 -13.55
C VAL A 145 -10.16 28.54 -12.73
N THR A 146 -11.38 29.05 -12.88
CA THR A 146 -12.55 28.53 -12.15
C THR A 146 -12.80 27.06 -12.48
N LYS A 147 -12.68 26.66 -13.76
CA LYS A 147 -12.79 25.24 -14.16
C LYS A 147 -11.69 24.37 -13.57
N ALA A 148 -10.44 24.84 -13.58
CA ALA A 148 -9.30 24.09 -13.04
C ALA A 148 -9.42 23.91 -11.51
N VAL A 149 -9.82 24.96 -10.77
CA VAL A 149 -10.02 24.89 -9.32
C VAL A 149 -11.23 24.02 -8.96
N ALA A 150 -12.32 24.09 -9.74
CA ALA A 150 -13.47 23.21 -9.55
C ALA A 150 -13.12 21.73 -9.79
N GLU A 151 -12.38 21.43 -10.85
CA GLU A 151 -11.92 20.07 -11.17
C GLU A 151 -10.93 19.55 -10.12
N PHE A 152 -10.05 20.41 -9.62
CA PHE A 152 -9.17 20.10 -8.48
C PHE A 152 -9.99 19.70 -7.25
N ARG A 153 -10.98 20.50 -6.85
CA ARG A 153 -11.85 20.17 -5.70
C ARG A 153 -12.60 18.86 -5.90
N ARG A 154 -13.14 18.64 -7.11
CA ARG A 154 -13.88 17.42 -7.46
C ARG A 154 -13.01 16.16 -7.35
N THR A 155 -11.79 16.20 -7.89
CA THR A 155 -10.86 15.06 -7.87
C THR A 155 -10.28 14.75 -6.50
N HIS A 156 -10.34 15.71 -5.57
CA HIS A 156 -9.77 15.59 -4.23
C HIS A 156 -10.82 15.49 -3.11
N ALA A 157 -12.11 15.51 -3.44
CA ALA A 157 -13.23 15.53 -2.49
C ALA A 157 -13.13 14.43 -1.42
N ASP A 158 -12.90 13.18 -1.82
CA ASP A 158 -12.81 12.03 -0.91
C ASP A 158 -11.63 12.13 0.06
N THR A 159 -10.57 12.86 -0.31
CA THR A 159 -9.33 13.02 0.46
C THR A 159 -9.19 14.39 1.13
N TRP A 160 -10.17 15.28 0.95
CA TRP A 160 -10.07 16.68 1.34
C TRP A 160 -9.83 16.87 2.84
N ASN A 161 -10.42 16.01 3.68
CA ASN A 161 -10.23 16.04 5.14
C ASN A 161 -8.77 15.97 5.58
N VAL A 162 -7.93 15.27 4.81
CA VAL A 162 -6.49 15.13 5.09
C VAL A 162 -5.66 16.15 4.31
N GLN A 163 -6.09 16.50 3.10
CA GLN A 163 -5.34 17.42 2.25
C GLN A 163 -5.47 18.88 2.68
N LYS A 164 -6.60 19.28 3.27
CA LYS A 164 -6.80 20.64 3.78
C LYS A 164 -5.77 21.05 4.85
N GLU A 165 -5.19 20.07 5.56
CA GLU A 165 -4.11 20.30 6.53
C GLU A 165 -2.82 20.84 5.90
N LEU A 166 -2.68 20.75 4.57
CA LEU A 166 -1.55 21.30 3.82
C LEU A 166 -1.70 22.78 3.48
N PHE A 167 -2.91 23.32 3.60
CA PHE A 167 -3.21 24.69 3.28
C PHE A 167 -3.23 25.53 4.56
N THR A 168 -2.70 26.74 4.47
CA THR A 168 -2.92 27.77 5.49
C THR A 168 -4.38 28.24 5.46
N LYS A 169 -4.84 28.91 6.52
CA LYS A 169 -6.22 29.41 6.60
C LYS A 169 -6.53 30.38 5.45
N GLU A 170 -5.57 31.24 5.14
CA GLU A 170 -5.63 32.24 4.08
C GLU A 170 -5.72 31.58 2.70
N GLN A 171 -4.98 30.49 2.47
CA GLN A 171 -5.04 29.74 1.20
C GLN A 171 -6.38 29.03 1.01
N LEU A 172 -7.00 28.54 2.09
CA LEU A 172 -8.33 27.90 2.04
C LEU A 172 -9.42 28.91 1.69
N GLU A 173 -9.37 30.11 2.28
CA GLU A 173 -10.31 31.21 2.01
C GLU A 173 -10.29 31.61 0.52
N ILE A 174 -9.09 31.81 -0.06
CA ILE A 174 -8.93 32.13 -1.50
C ILE A 174 -9.56 31.05 -2.40
N LEU A 175 -9.47 29.78 -2.00
CA LEU A 175 -10.08 28.68 -2.75
C LEU A 175 -11.61 28.64 -2.64
N GLU A 176 -12.15 29.03 -1.48
CA GLU A 176 -13.59 29.14 -1.26
C GLU A 176 -14.20 30.27 -2.08
N ASP A 177 -13.55 31.44 -2.12
CA ASP A 177 -14.00 32.60 -2.88
C ASP A 177 -14.08 32.32 -4.40
N THR A 178 -13.17 31.49 -4.91
CA THR A 178 -13.15 31.10 -6.33
C THR A 178 -14.39 30.29 -6.73
N SER A 179 -15.00 29.58 -5.78
CA SER A 179 -16.17 28.72 -6.00
C SER A 179 -17.49 29.49 -6.02
N SER A 180 -17.55 30.63 -5.33
CA SER A 180 -18.77 31.44 -5.19
C SER A 180 -19.11 32.21 -6.47
N SER A 181 -18.20 32.26 -7.46
CA SER A 181 -18.42 32.93 -8.75
C SER A 181 -19.00 32.02 -9.84
N SER A 182 -19.70 30.93 -9.48
CA SER A 182 -20.60 30.24 -10.42
C SER A 182 -21.83 31.12 -10.65
N LEU A 183 -21.73 32.01 -11.64
CA LEU A 183 -22.78 32.89 -12.16
C LEU A 183 -23.95 32.10 -12.79
N TYR A 184 -24.69 31.35 -11.98
CA TYR A 184 -25.98 30.75 -12.36
C TYR A 184 -27.18 31.43 -11.67
N PHE A 185 -26.92 32.41 -10.79
CA PHE A 185 -27.94 33.16 -10.03
C PHE A 185 -27.77 34.69 -10.14
N ALA A 186 -27.32 35.19 -11.29
CA ALA A 186 -27.36 36.63 -11.61
C ALA A 186 -28.03 36.81 -12.97
#